data_AF-A0A5K1FQF3-F1
#
_entry.id   AF-A0A5K1FQF3-F1
#
_cell.length_a   1.000
_cell.length_b   1.000
_cell.length_c   1.000
_cell.angle_alpha   90.00
_cell.angle_beta   90.00
_cell.angle_gamma   90.00
#
_symmetry.space_group_name_H-M   'P 1'
#
loop_
_entity.id
_entity.type
_entity.pdbx_description
1 polymer ?
#
loop_
_entity_poly.entity_id
_entity_poly.type
_entity_poly.pdbx_seq_one_letter_code
_entity_poly.pdbx_strand_id
1 'polypeptide(L)'
;MAALSGSSLPTSPILQKQADHQSPSSQFFATIKSIPTTTTSRRSIKVSAVHAAEPLKAPEKEKKTSPPSSGKWTLDGWKSKKALQLPEYPNQEALQTVLKTLESFPPLVFAGEARHLEEKLADAAMGKAFLLQGGDCAESFKEFNANNIRDTFRILLQMGAVLMFGGQMPVVK
;
A
#
# COMPACT_ATOMS: atom_id res chain seq x y z
N MET A 1 -43.89 33.07 -35.99
CA MET A 1 -44.89 33.81 -35.20
C MET A 1 -44.53 33.63 -33.73
N ALA A 2 -43.87 34.62 -33.13
CA ALA A 2 -44.39 35.50 -32.06
C ALA A 2 -44.49 34.77 -30.69
N ALA A 3 -44.03 35.24 -29.53
CA ALA A 3 -43.46 36.50 -29.03
C ALA A 3 -42.71 36.16 -27.69
N LEU A 4 -41.51 36.70 -27.41
CA LEU A 4 -41.20 37.78 -26.45
C LEU A 4 -41.90 37.73 -25.06
N SER A 5 -41.11 37.60 -23.98
CA SER A 5 -41.07 38.40 -22.73
C SER A 5 -40.28 37.59 -21.68
N GLY A 6 -39.21 38.03 -21.00
CA GLY A 6 -38.72 39.37 -20.72
C GLY A 6 -39.38 39.91 -19.44
N SER A 7 -38.79 39.63 -18.26
CA SER A 7 -38.92 40.49 -17.08
C SER A 7 -37.89 40.15 -16.01
N SER A 8 -37.20 41.20 -15.60
CA SER A 8 -36.09 41.31 -14.67
C SER A 8 -36.50 42.13 -13.45
N LEU A 9 -35.72 41.98 -12.35
CA LEU A 9 -35.58 42.86 -11.15
C LEU A 9 -36.52 42.54 -9.95
N PRO A 10 -36.13 42.82 -8.68
CA PRO A 10 -35.04 43.71 -8.22
C PRO A 10 -34.11 43.23 -7.06
N THR A 11 -32.91 43.83 -7.07
CA THR A 11 -32.05 44.42 -6.01
C THR A 11 -32.83 44.97 -4.77
N SER A 12 -32.41 45.03 -3.50
CA SER A 12 -31.11 45.04 -2.77
C SER A 12 -31.35 44.69 -1.24
N PRO A 13 -30.50 45.04 -0.24
CA PRO A 13 -30.03 44.09 0.79
C PRO A 13 -30.71 44.28 2.17
N ILE A 14 -30.74 43.22 2.98
CA ILE A 14 -31.10 43.33 4.40
C ILE A 14 -29.83 43.55 5.23
N LEU A 15 -29.76 44.76 5.81
CA LEU A 15 -28.95 45.13 6.96
C LEU A 15 -29.23 44.18 8.13
N GLN A 16 -28.21 43.47 8.61
CA GLN A 16 -28.18 42.96 9.97
C GLN A 16 -26.87 43.40 10.64
N LYS A 17 -27.00 44.54 11.33
CA LYS A 17 -26.28 45.03 12.52
C LYS A 17 -24.90 44.42 12.83
N GLN A 18 -23.90 45.29 12.69
CA GLN A 18 -22.60 45.26 13.35
C GLN A 18 -22.75 44.99 14.86
N ALA A 19 -21.97 44.03 15.35
CA ALA A 19 -21.48 44.03 16.71
C ALA A 19 -19.98 44.30 16.62
N ASP A 20 -19.58 45.46 17.16
CA ASP A 20 -18.20 45.87 17.31
C ASP A 20 -17.43 44.85 18.14
N HIS A 21 -16.37 44.27 17.59
CA HIS A 21 -15.25 43.86 18.43
C HIS A 21 -13.93 44.18 17.74
N GLN A 22 -13.27 45.15 18.34
CA GLN A 22 -12.00 45.77 17.96
C GLN A 22 -10.89 44.74 17.72
N SER A 23 -10.16 44.95 16.63
CA SER A 23 -8.77 44.52 16.50
C SER A 23 -7.90 45.30 17.49
N PRO A 24 -6.96 44.66 18.20
CA PRO A 24 -5.79 45.35 18.71
C PRO A 24 -4.63 45.15 17.73
N SER A 25 -4.36 46.19 16.95
CA SER A 25 -3.04 46.42 16.37
C SER A 25 -2.08 46.91 17.47
N SER A 26 -0.87 46.35 17.45
CA SER A 26 0.38 46.95 17.94
C SER A 26 0.52 47.09 19.46
N GLN A 27 1.41 46.27 20.03
CA GLN A 27 2.59 46.71 20.80
C GLN A 27 3.11 45.54 21.66
N PHE A 28 3.91 44.66 21.06
CA PHE A 28 4.88 43.87 21.82
C PHE A 28 6.16 43.74 21.00
N PHE A 29 6.91 44.84 20.91
CA PHE A 29 8.34 44.76 20.67
C PHE A 29 8.98 44.22 21.95
N ALA A 30 9.10 42.90 22.06
CA ALA A 30 9.97 42.27 23.03
C ALA A 30 11.38 42.23 22.43
N THR A 31 12.28 43.02 23.02
CA THR A 31 13.73 42.98 22.81
C THR A 31 14.24 41.53 22.94
N ILE A 32 14.59 40.91 21.82
CA ILE A 32 15.31 39.63 21.82
C ILE A 32 16.74 39.94 22.25
N LYS A 33 17.04 39.74 23.54
CA LYS A 33 18.42 39.64 24.01
C LYS A 33 19.07 38.43 23.34
N SER A 34 20.22 38.66 22.72
CA SER A 34 21.08 37.63 22.14
C SER A 34 21.36 36.53 23.17
N ILE A 35 20.99 35.30 22.84
CA ILE A 35 21.31 34.10 23.62
C ILE A 35 22.78 33.74 23.35
N PRO A 36 23.61 33.45 24.38
CA PRO A 36 24.99 33.04 24.19
C PRO A 36 25.06 31.68 23.50
N THR A 37 25.86 31.60 22.44
CA THR A 37 26.21 30.36 21.74
C THR A 37 27.08 29.48 22.66
N THR A 38 26.47 28.54 23.35
CA THR A 38 27.19 27.42 23.96
C THR A 38 27.21 26.26 22.97
N THR A 39 28.40 25.99 22.45
CA THR A 39 28.71 24.84 21.59
C THR A 39 28.44 23.56 22.36
N THR A 40 27.22 23.05 22.26
CA THR A 40 26.85 21.74 22.81
C THR A 40 27.34 20.67 21.85
N SER A 41 28.40 19.97 22.27
CA SER A 41 28.94 18.79 21.60
C SER A 41 27.81 17.80 21.30
N ARG A 42 27.58 17.57 20.00
CA ARG A 42 26.58 16.63 19.49
C ARG A 42 27.04 15.22 19.87
N ARG A 43 26.55 14.69 21.00
CA ARG A 43 26.75 13.28 21.36
C ARG A 43 26.12 12.44 20.25
N SER A 44 26.96 11.72 19.52
CA SER A 44 26.55 10.68 18.57
C SER A 44 25.73 9.64 19.31
N ILE A 45 24.41 9.64 19.12
CA ILE A 45 23.55 8.54 19.58
C ILE A 45 23.85 7.35 18.66
N LYS A 46 24.65 6.40 19.14
CA LYS A 46 24.77 5.09 18.52
C LYS A 46 23.49 4.31 18.86
N VAL A 47 22.62 4.14 17.88
CA VAL A 47 21.50 3.21 17.98
C VAL A 47 22.07 1.80 17.84
N SER A 48 22.14 1.06 18.95
CA SER A 48 22.42 -0.38 18.91
C SER A 48 21.12 -1.16 18.80
N ALA A 49 21.06 -2.11 17.88
CA ALA A 49 19.96 -3.05 17.74
C ALA A 49 19.76 -3.82 19.06
N VAL A 50 18.51 -3.86 19.54
CA VAL A 50 18.14 -4.56 20.77
C VAL A 50 17.86 -6.02 20.43
N HIS A 51 18.62 -6.92 21.09
CA HIS A 51 18.44 -8.37 21.18
C HIS A 51 18.60 -9.18 19.88
N ALA A 52 19.83 -9.64 19.65
CA ALA A 52 20.06 -10.93 19.00
C ALA A 52 19.44 -12.03 19.87
N ALA A 53 18.73 -12.96 19.25
CA ALA A 53 18.14 -14.12 19.91
C ALA A 53 19.16 -14.86 20.80
N GLU A 54 18.70 -15.31 21.98
CA GLU A 54 19.49 -16.10 22.92
C GLU A 54 20.05 -17.38 22.26
N PRO A 55 21.22 -17.88 22.69
CA PRO A 55 21.83 -19.06 22.07
C PRO A 55 21.01 -20.32 22.39
N LEU A 56 20.53 -20.96 21.33
CA LEU A 56 19.90 -22.27 21.38
C LEU A 56 20.89 -23.32 21.93
N LYS A 57 20.34 -24.16 22.81
CA LYS A 57 20.93 -25.37 23.40
C LYS A 57 21.43 -26.34 22.31
N ALA A 58 22.53 -27.03 22.61
CA ALA A 58 23.33 -27.90 21.73
C ALA A 58 22.55 -28.91 20.85
N PRO A 59 23.09 -29.33 19.69
CA PRO A 59 22.34 -30.00 18.63
C PRO A 59 22.07 -31.48 18.93
N GLU A 60 20.80 -31.87 18.78
CA GLU A 60 20.42 -33.25 18.47
C GLU A 60 20.96 -33.64 17.08
N LYS A 61 21.32 -34.92 16.93
CA LYS A 61 21.94 -35.51 15.74
C LYS A 61 21.21 -35.14 14.44
N GLU A 62 21.76 -34.18 13.70
CA GLU A 62 21.35 -33.84 12.35
C GLU A 62 21.59 -35.03 11.40
N LYS A 63 20.50 -35.57 10.87
CA LYS A 63 20.51 -36.40 9.67
C LYS A 63 20.98 -35.47 8.54
N LYS A 64 22.23 -35.65 8.07
CA LYS A 64 22.81 -34.95 6.91
C LYS A 64 21.78 -34.88 5.78
N THR A 65 21.10 -33.75 5.66
CA THR A 65 20.24 -33.46 4.53
C THR A 65 21.18 -32.92 3.47
N SER A 66 21.55 -33.80 2.54
CA SER A 66 22.15 -33.40 1.28
C SER A 66 21.35 -32.24 0.68
N PRO A 67 22.01 -31.24 0.06
CA PRO A 67 21.30 -30.16 -0.64
C PRO A 67 20.26 -30.79 -1.58
N PRO A 68 19.04 -30.24 -1.66
CA PRO A 68 18.03 -30.79 -2.55
C PRO A 68 18.62 -30.80 -3.95
N SER A 69 18.79 -31.99 -4.52
CA SER A 69 19.14 -32.18 -5.92
C SER A 69 18.21 -31.28 -6.74
N SER A 70 18.79 -30.39 -7.54
CA SER A 70 18.08 -29.50 -8.45
C SER A 70 17.39 -30.34 -9.54
N GLY A 71 16.27 -30.96 -9.16
CA GLY A 71 15.39 -31.63 -10.10
C GLY A 71 14.90 -30.63 -11.13
N LYS A 72 14.81 -31.07 -12.39
CA LYS A 72 14.22 -30.29 -13.47
C LYS A 72 12.81 -29.83 -13.04
N TRP A 73 12.54 -28.53 -13.15
CA TRP A 73 11.22 -27.98 -12.79
C TRP A 73 10.11 -28.61 -13.64
N THR A 74 8.98 -28.92 -13.00
CA THR A 74 7.77 -29.45 -13.63
C THR A 74 6.54 -28.79 -13.00
N LEU A 75 5.45 -28.65 -13.75
CA LEU A 75 4.19 -28.02 -13.28
C LEU A 75 3.66 -28.65 -11.98
N ASP A 76 3.68 -29.98 -11.89
CA ASP A 76 3.18 -30.71 -10.72
C ASP A 76 4.24 -30.94 -9.62
N GLY A 77 5.46 -30.42 -9.79
CA GLY A 77 6.57 -30.69 -8.87
C GLY A 77 6.38 -30.16 -7.46
N TRP A 78 5.40 -29.26 -7.24
CA TRP A 78 5.05 -28.77 -5.91
C TRP A 78 4.23 -29.78 -5.10
N LYS A 79 3.47 -30.68 -5.74
CA LYS A 79 2.58 -31.64 -5.07
C LYS A 79 3.34 -32.67 -4.23
N SER A 80 4.62 -32.92 -4.55
CA SER A 80 5.48 -33.83 -3.77
C SER A 80 6.12 -33.16 -2.55
N LYS A 81 5.95 -31.85 -2.36
CA LYS A 81 6.49 -31.09 -1.22
C LYS A 81 5.47 -31.03 -0.08
N LYS A 82 5.95 -30.93 1.16
CA LYS A 82 5.08 -30.77 2.33
C LYS A 82 4.33 -29.43 2.27
N ALA A 83 3.00 -29.47 2.27
CA ALA A 83 2.12 -28.31 2.33
C ALA A 83 1.31 -28.33 3.64
N LEU A 84 1.21 -27.19 4.34
CA LEU A 84 0.65 -27.12 5.70
C LEU A 84 -0.81 -26.63 5.79
N GLN A 85 -1.26 -25.84 4.82
CA GLN A 85 -2.53 -25.09 4.88
C GLN A 85 -3.47 -25.46 3.73
N LEU A 86 -3.37 -26.69 3.22
CA LEU A 86 -4.28 -27.15 2.17
C LEU A 86 -5.59 -27.67 2.78
N PRO A 87 -6.75 -27.32 2.23
CA PRO A 87 -8.01 -27.91 2.62
C PRO A 87 -8.07 -29.39 2.20
N GLU A 88 -8.74 -30.21 3.02
CA GLU A 88 -9.09 -31.57 2.67
C GLU A 88 -10.46 -31.57 1.97
N TYR A 89 -10.46 -31.95 0.69
CA TYR A 89 -11.69 -32.07 -0.10
C TYR A 89 -12.23 -33.50 -0.01
N PRO A 90 -13.45 -33.72 0.52
CA PRO A 90 -13.99 -35.06 0.74
C PRO A 90 -14.36 -35.78 -0.58
N ASN A 91 -14.65 -35.03 -1.64
CA ASN A 91 -15.00 -35.58 -2.95
C ASN A 91 -13.95 -35.14 -3.98
N GLN A 92 -13.15 -36.11 -4.42
CA GLN A 92 -12.03 -35.84 -5.31
C GLN A 92 -12.50 -35.68 -6.77
N GLU A 93 -13.55 -36.39 -7.18
CA GLU A 93 -14.16 -36.25 -8.51
C GLU A 93 -14.74 -34.84 -8.72
N ALA A 94 -15.37 -34.28 -7.68
CA ALA A 94 -15.87 -32.91 -7.69
C ALA A 94 -14.74 -31.89 -7.81
N LEU A 95 -13.62 -32.08 -7.08
CA LEU A 95 -12.44 -31.23 -7.20
C LEU A 95 -11.88 -31.24 -8.62
N GLN A 96 -11.70 -32.43 -9.23
CA GLN A 96 -11.22 -32.53 -10.61
C GLN A 96 -12.15 -31.85 -11.62
N THR A 97 -13.46 -31.96 -11.40
CA THR A 97 -14.47 -31.31 -12.25
C THR A 97 -14.34 -29.78 -12.18
N VAL A 98 -14.16 -29.22 -10.98
CA VAL A 98 -13.96 -27.77 -10.79
C VAL A 98 -12.63 -27.32 -11.40
N LEU A 99 -11.54 -28.06 -11.20
CA LEU A 99 -10.23 -27.74 -11.79
C LEU A 99 -10.30 -27.68 -13.32
N LYS A 100 -10.92 -28.69 -13.96
CA LYS A 100 -11.12 -28.71 -15.42
C LYS A 100 -11.96 -27.53 -15.91
N THR A 101 -12.93 -27.08 -15.12
CA THR A 101 -13.73 -25.90 -15.43
C THR A 101 -12.87 -24.63 -15.38
N LEU A 102 -12.10 -24.44 -14.32
CA LEU A 102 -11.21 -23.27 -14.15
C LEU A 102 -10.14 -23.19 -15.24
N GLU A 103 -9.58 -24.33 -15.67
CA GLU A 103 -8.61 -24.41 -16.76
C GLU A 103 -9.17 -23.92 -18.11
N SER A 104 -10.49 -23.96 -18.30
CA SER A 104 -11.15 -23.51 -19.53
C SER A 104 -11.41 -22.00 -19.58
N PHE A 105 -11.28 -21.30 -18.47
CA PHE A 105 -11.54 -19.86 -18.39
C PHE A 105 -10.37 -19.04 -18.94
N PRO A 106 -10.63 -17.83 -19.47
CA PRO A 106 -9.56 -16.95 -19.91
C PRO A 106 -8.64 -16.58 -18.74
N PRO A 107 -7.33 -16.37 -18.99
CA PRO A 107 -6.41 -15.95 -17.96
C PRO A 107 -6.75 -14.54 -17.45
N LEU A 108 -6.49 -14.28 -16.17
CA LEU A 108 -6.70 -12.95 -15.58
C LEU A 108 -5.65 -11.92 -16.01
N VAL A 109 -4.44 -12.38 -16.33
CA VAL A 109 -3.30 -11.53 -16.72
C VAL A 109 -2.53 -12.18 -17.87
N PHE A 110 -1.94 -11.37 -18.73
CA PHE A 110 -1.07 -11.83 -19.81
C PHE A 110 0.39 -11.95 -19.33
N ALA A 111 1.14 -12.86 -19.95
CA ALA A 111 2.56 -13.07 -19.61
C ALA A 111 3.42 -11.81 -19.80
N GLY A 112 3.06 -10.93 -20.74
CA GLY A 112 3.75 -9.64 -20.94
C GLY A 112 3.57 -8.68 -19.77
N GLU A 113 2.40 -8.66 -19.14
CA GLU A 113 2.11 -7.81 -17.98
C GLU A 113 2.93 -8.26 -16.75
N ALA A 114 3.07 -9.58 -16.56
CA ALA A 114 3.89 -10.13 -15.49
C ALA A 114 5.39 -9.78 -15.65
N ARG A 115 5.93 -9.87 -16.87
CA ARG A 115 7.31 -9.47 -17.17
C ARG A 115 7.52 -7.96 -16.98
N HIS A 116 6.55 -7.15 -17.39
CA HIS A 116 6.59 -5.71 -17.16
C HIS A 116 6.56 -5.34 -15.67
N LEU A 117 5.79 -6.09 -14.86
CA LEU A 117 5.82 -5.93 -13.41
C LEU A 117 7.17 -6.36 -12.82
N GLU A 118 7.75 -7.45 -13.29
CA GLU A 118 9.09 -7.93 -12.87
C GLU A 118 10.17 -6.86 -13.08
N GLU A 119 10.20 -6.20 -14.25
CA GLU A 119 11.12 -5.10 -14.55
C GLU A 119 10.96 -3.93 -13.56
N LYS A 120 9.73 -3.54 -13.25
CA LYS A 120 9.44 -2.48 -12.26
C LYS A 120 9.82 -2.87 -10.84
N LEU A 121 9.63 -4.13 -10.47
CA LEU A 121 10.05 -4.65 -9.17
C LEU A 121 11.58 -4.71 -9.06
N ALA A 122 12.29 -4.97 -10.17
CA ALA A 122 13.75 -4.90 -10.21
C ALA A 122 14.24 -3.46 -9.93
N ASP A 123 13.59 -2.44 -10.49
CA ASP A 123 13.88 -1.03 -10.15
C ASP A 123 13.65 -0.74 -8.66
N ALA A 124 12.57 -1.26 -8.07
CA ALA A 124 12.31 -1.11 -6.64
C ALA A 124 13.38 -1.80 -5.78
N ALA A 125 13.80 -3.01 -6.15
CA ALA A 125 14.88 -3.73 -5.47
C ALA A 125 16.23 -3.00 -5.54
N MET A 126 16.46 -2.22 -6.59
CA MET A 126 17.63 -1.36 -6.76
C MET A 126 17.48 0.03 -6.14
N GLY A 127 16.40 0.29 -5.41
CA GLY A 127 16.13 1.57 -4.75
C GLY A 127 15.79 2.71 -5.72
N LYS A 128 15.42 2.40 -6.96
CA LYS A 128 15.03 3.38 -7.99
C LYS A 128 13.52 3.66 -8.01
N ALA A 129 12.74 2.82 -7.34
CA ALA A 129 11.30 2.96 -7.19
C ALA A 129 10.86 2.45 -5.80
N PHE A 130 9.62 2.75 -5.42
CA PHE A 130 8.99 2.24 -4.21
C PHE A 130 7.81 1.32 -4.57
N LEU A 131 7.62 0.21 -3.84
CA LEU A 131 6.47 -0.69 -4.02
C LEU A 131 5.37 -0.34 -3.02
N LEU A 132 4.18 0.00 -3.52
CA LEU A 132 2.97 0.12 -2.74
C LEU A 132 2.05 -1.07 -3.07
N GLN A 133 1.89 -1.98 -2.12
CA GLN A 133 0.92 -3.07 -2.19
C GLN A 133 -0.09 -2.91 -1.05
N GLY A 134 -1.38 -3.03 -1.36
CA GLY A 134 -2.44 -2.97 -0.37
C GLY A 134 -3.76 -3.48 -0.93
N GLY A 135 -4.67 -3.84 -0.03
CA GLY A 135 -5.96 -4.46 -0.36
C GLY A 135 -6.64 -5.00 0.89
N ASP A 136 -7.69 -5.78 0.68
CA ASP A 136 -8.40 -6.46 1.76
C ASP A 136 -7.51 -7.54 2.39
N CYS A 137 -7.71 -7.85 3.67
CA CYS A 137 -7.02 -8.95 4.34
C CYS A 137 -7.49 -10.31 3.78
N ALA A 138 -8.79 -10.41 3.49
CA ALA A 138 -9.41 -11.51 2.80
C ALA A 138 -10.67 -10.99 2.09
N GLU A 139 -10.73 -11.16 0.78
CA GLU A 139 -11.90 -10.81 -0.01
C GLU A 139 -13.04 -11.79 0.26
N SER A 140 -14.27 -11.27 0.38
CA SER A 140 -15.47 -12.08 0.62
C SER A 140 -16.46 -11.97 -0.53
N PHE A 141 -17.16 -13.06 -0.84
CA PHE A 141 -18.20 -13.05 -1.89
C PHE A 141 -19.36 -12.12 -1.56
N LYS A 142 -19.68 -11.95 -0.27
CA LYS A 142 -20.77 -11.08 0.19
C LYS A 142 -20.46 -9.60 -0.04
N GLU A 143 -19.19 -9.23 0.06
CA GLU A 143 -18.73 -7.84 -0.05
C GLU A 143 -18.13 -7.52 -1.42
N PHE A 144 -18.19 -8.46 -2.36
CA PHE A 144 -17.75 -8.28 -3.74
C PHE A 144 -18.72 -7.38 -4.52
N ASN A 145 -18.47 -6.07 -4.47
CA ASN A 145 -19.25 -5.07 -5.20
C ASN A 145 -18.38 -3.92 -5.71
N ALA A 146 -18.87 -3.22 -6.74
CA ALA A 146 -18.12 -2.17 -7.42
C ALA A 146 -17.72 -0.99 -6.53
N ASN A 147 -18.49 -0.67 -5.49
CA ASN A 147 -18.13 0.42 -4.58
C ASN A 147 -16.89 0.06 -3.76
N ASN A 148 -16.84 -1.15 -3.19
CA ASN A 148 -15.68 -1.58 -2.39
C ASN A 148 -14.39 -1.57 -3.24
N ILE A 149 -14.45 -2.15 -4.43
CA ILE A 149 -13.30 -2.20 -5.36
C ILE A 149 -12.85 -0.78 -5.73
N ARG A 150 -13.79 0.10 -6.09
CA ARG A 150 -13.50 1.49 -6.46
C ARG A 150 -12.86 2.24 -5.31
N ASP A 151 -13.38 2.09 -4.10
CA ASP A 151 -12.95 2.87 -2.96
C ASP A 151 -11.57 2.39 -2.46
N THR A 152 -11.30 1.08 -2.46
CA THR A 152 -9.95 0.52 -2.25
C THR A 152 -8.96 1.01 -3.31
N PHE A 153 -9.34 0.99 -4.59
CA PHE A 153 -8.49 1.49 -5.68
C PHE A 153 -8.19 2.99 -5.55
N ARG A 154 -9.17 3.81 -5.15
CA ARG A 154 -8.97 5.25 -4.91
C ARG A 154 -7.95 5.50 -3.80
N ILE A 155 -8.03 4.73 -2.71
CA ILE A 155 -7.07 4.84 -1.61
C ILE A 155 -5.66 4.50 -2.09
N LEU A 156 -5.49 3.39 -2.83
CA LEU A 156 -4.19 3.01 -3.40
C LEU A 156 -3.61 4.09 -4.32
N LEU A 157 -4.43 4.71 -5.17
CA LEU A 157 -3.99 5.81 -6.02
C LEU A 157 -3.59 7.05 -5.22
N GLN A 158 -4.37 7.43 -4.20
CA GLN A 158 -4.08 8.58 -3.35
C GLN A 158 -2.79 8.38 -2.56
N MET A 159 -2.63 7.21 -1.92
CA MET A 159 -1.41 6.86 -1.21
C MET A 159 -0.21 6.87 -2.15
N GLY A 160 -0.36 6.30 -3.35
CA GLY A 160 0.69 6.30 -4.37
C GLY A 160 1.13 7.70 -4.76
N ALA A 161 0.19 8.64 -4.95
CA ALA A 161 0.51 10.03 -5.27
C ALA A 161 1.28 10.73 -4.14
N VAL A 162 0.86 10.53 -2.89
CA VAL A 162 1.54 11.09 -1.70
C VAL A 162 2.94 10.51 -1.55
N LEU A 163 3.10 9.19 -1.71
CA LEU A 163 4.40 8.51 -1.62
C LEU A 163 5.36 8.93 -2.74
N MET A 164 4.86 9.08 -3.98
CA MET A 164 5.67 9.58 -5.10
C MET A 164 6.21 10.99 -4.81
N PHE A 165 5.36 11.89 -4.30
CA PHE A 165 5.77 13.25 -3.96
C PHE A 165 6.74 13.29 -2.76
N GLY A 166 6.47 12.53 -1.70
CA GLY A 166 7.33 12.51 -0.51
C GLY A 166 8.68 11.83 -0.75
N GLY A 167 8.69 10.74 -1.53
CA GLY A 167 9.89 9.95 -1.82
C GLY A 167 10.69 10.42 -3.04
N GLN A 168 10.14 11.34 -3.85
CA GLN A 168 10.75 11.84 -5.09
C GLN A 168 11.20 10.71 -6.04
N MET A 169 10.42 9.62 -6.08
CA MET A 169 10.69 8.46 -6.91
C MET A 169 9.39 7.81 -7.39
N PRO A 170 9.43 7.03 -8.49
CA PRO A 170 8.27 6.28 -8.95
C PRO A 170 7.71 5.33 -7.89
N VAL A 171 6.39 5.18 -7.85
CA VAL A 171 5.71 4.16 -7.03
C VAL A 171 5.03 3.13 -7.93
N VAL A 172 5.48 1.88 -7.81
CA VAL A 172 4.82 0.70 -8.37
C VAL A 172 3.60 0.40 -7.52
N LYS A 173 2.43 0.28 -8.17
CA LYS A 173 1.13 0.02 -7.56
C LYS A 173 0.55 -1.22 -8.19
#